data_AF-A0A8J6LJC1-F1
#
_entry.id   AF-A0A8J6LJC1-F1
#
_cell.length_a   1.000
_cell.length_b   1.000
_cell.length_c   1.000
_cell.angle_alpha   90.00
_cell.angle_beta   90.00
_cell.angle_gamma   90.00
#
_symmetry.space_group_name_H-M   'P 1'
#
loop_
_entity.id
_entity.type
_entity.pdbx_description
1 polymer ?
#
loop_
_entity_poly.entity_id
_entity_poly.type
_entity_poly.pdbx_seq_one_letter_code
_entity_poly.pdbx_strand_id
1 'polypeptide(L)'
;MKYNLQDFILELNTIIPEIERELTNRKMGIAGDGTVEQLTLFIDELKKIQSMAVSNNLPSKEHRYTAFTWYITDSWYQNSQLGKKLCELADKYKRKLE
;
A
#
# COMPACT_ATOMS: atom_id res chain seq x y z
N MET A 1 -13.41 -1.45 -15.28
CA MET A 1 -12.25 -0.73 -15.87
C MET A 1 -11.03 -1.62 -15.66
N LYS A 2 -10.34 -2.02 -16.74
CA LYS A 2 -9.13 -2.82 -16.67
C LYS A 2 -7.97 -1.91 -16.22
N TYR A 3 -7.19 -2.32 -15.24
CA TYR A 3 -6.07 -1.53 -14.71
C TYR A 3 -4.76 -2.13 -15.20
N ASN A 4 -3.91 -1.33 -15.85
CA ASN A 4 -2.65 -1.80 -16.41
C ASN A 4 -1.59 -1.95 -15.29
N LEU A 5 -0.73 -2.96 -15.41
CA LEU A 5 0.44 -3.15 -14.58
C LEU A 5 1.35 -1.91 -14.50
N GLN A 6 1.52 -1.19 -15.60
CA GLN A 6 2.32 0.04 -15.61
C GLN A 6 1.71 1.13 -14.72
N ASP A 7 0.39 1.33 -14.78
CA ASP A 7 -0.31 2.32 -13.94
C ASP A 7 -0.21 1.93 -12.46
N PHE A 8 -0.28 0.64 -12.16
CA PHE A 8 -0.09 0.11 -10.82
C PHE A 8 1.32 0.36 -10.28
N ILE A 9 2.35 0.16 -11.09
CA ILE A 9 3.74 0.46 -10.72
C ILE A 9 3.92 1.98 -10.45
N LEU A 10 3.34 2.84 -11.29
CA LEU A 10 3.39 4.29 -11.09
C LEU A 10 2.73 4.72 -9.77
N GLU A 11 1.60 4.10 -9.43
CA GLU A 11 0.91 4.36 -8.18
C GLU A 11 1.72 3.89 -6.97
N LEU A 12 2.36 2.71 -7.04
CA LEU A 12 3.30 2.23 -6.02
C LEU A 12 4.47 3.20 -5.83
N ASN A 13 5.05 3.70 -6.93
CA ASN A 13 6.14 4.69 -6.91
C ASN A 13 5.72 6.01 -6.25
N THR A 14 4.43 6.30 -6.19
CA THR A 14 3.90 7.50 -5.54
C THR A 14 3.57 7.25 -4.07
N ILE A 15 2.91 6.13 -3.76
CA ILE A 15 2.43 5.81 -2.42
C ILE A 15 3.58 5.41 -1.48
N ILE A 16 4.57 4.64 -1.94
CA ILE A 16 5.67 4.19 -1.07
C ILE A 16 6.42 5.38 -0.43
N PRO A 17 6.86 6.41 -1.20
CA PRO A 17 7.48 7.60 -0.60
C PRO A 17 6.57 8.37 0.36
N GLU A 18 5.25 8.40 0.12
CA GLU A 18 4.30 9.03 1.05
C GLU A 18 4.30 8.32 2.40
N ILE A 19 4.32 6.98 2.42
CA ILE A 19 4.38 6.17 3.65
C ILE A 19 5.75 6.31 4.33
N GLU A 20 6.85 6.37 3.58
CA GLU A 20 8.18 6.59 4.13
C GLU A 20 8.30 7.96 4.83
N ARG A 21 7.67 8.99 4.27
CA ARG A 21 7.56 10.31 4.91
C ARG A 21 6.70 10.24 6.17
N GLU A 22 5.56 9.56 6.12
CA GLU A 22 4.70 9.36 7.30
C GLU A 22 5.46 8.63 8.41
N LEU A 23 6.16 7.54 8.07
CA LEU A 23 7.01 6.79 9.01
C LEU A 23 8.07 7.70 9.66
N THR A 24 8.70 8.57 8.87
CA THR A 24 9.69 9.52 9.38
C THR A 24 9.06 10.50 10.37
N ASN A 25 7.89 11.06 10.05
CA ASN A 25 7.13 11.92 10.94
C ASN A 25 6.78 11.20 12.25
N ARG A 26 6.26 9.96 12.17
CA ARG A 26 5.90 9.16 13.34
C ARG A 26 7.12 8.86 14.23
N LYS A 27 8.28 8.56 13.64
CA LYS A 27 9.56 8.37 14.36
C LYS A 27 10.03 9.64 15.08
N MET A 28 9.69 10.82 14.56
CA MET A 28 9.97 12.11 15.21
C MET A 28 8.91 12.51 16.26
N GLY A 29 7.93 11.65 16.54
CA GLY A 29 6.85 11.92 17.50
C GLY A 29 5.72 12.78 16.94
N ILE A 30 5.71 13.07 15.64
CA ILE A 30 4.60 13.78 14.99
C ILE A 30 3.42 12.81 14.89
N ALA A 31 2.24 13.27 15.33
CA ALA A 31 1.00 12.50 15.23
C ALA A 31 0.60 12.32 13.76
N GLY A 32 -0.02 11.18 13.45
CA GLY A 32 -0.40 10.84 12.09
C GLY A 32 -0.96 9.43 11.97
N ASP A 33 -0.94 8.89 10.75
CA ASP A 33 -1.59 7.64 10.41
C ASP A 33 -0.75 6.42 10.82
N GLY A 34 -1.38 5.48 11.50
CA GLY A 34 -0.76 4.23 11.93
C GLY A 34 0.37 4.36 12.95
N THR A 35 0.94 3.20 13.32
CA THR A 35 2.13 3.10 14.16
C THR A 35 3.39 2.96 13.32
N VAL A 36 4.55 3.25 13.91
CA VAL A 36 5.87 3.04 13.27
C VAL A 36 6.01 1.59 12.77
N GLU A 37 5.55 0.63 13.55
CA GLU A 37 5.59 -0.79 13.20
C GLU A 37 4.69 -1.11 12.00
N GLN A 38 3.44 -0.64 12.01
CA GLN A 38 2.50 -0.81 10.90
C GLN A 38 3.07 -0.23 9.60
N LEU A 39 3.52 1.03 9.63
CA LEU A 39 4.05 1.71 8.45
C LEU A 39 5.29 1.01 7.90
N THR A 40 6.15 0.47 8.76
CA THR A 40 7.33 -0.32 8.34
C THR A 40 6.90 -1.59 7.62
N LEU A 41 5.95 -2.35 8.19
CA LEU A 41 5.40 -3.56 7.56
C LEU A 41 4.77 -3.24 6.20
N PHE A 42 4.06 -2.12 6.08
CA PHE A 42 3.39 -1.73 4.85
C PHE A 42 4.40 -1.39 3.76
N ILE A 43 5.49 -0.67 4.09
CA ILE A 43 6.56 -0.36 3.13
C ILE A 43 7.19 -1.65 2.61
N ASP A 44 7.51 -2.60 3.48
CA ASP A 44 8.14 -3.88 3.08
C ASP A 44 7.21 -4.69 2.17
N GLU A 45 5.94 -4.79 2.54
CA GLU A 45 4.91 -5.46 1.73
C GLU A 45 4.78 -4.81 0.34
N LEU A 46 4.68 -3.48 0.29
CA LEU A 46 4.54 -2.74 -0.97
C LEU A 46 5.78 -2.82 -1.86
N LYS A 47 6.99 -2.77 -1.29
CA LYS A 47 8.23 -2.95 -2.04
C LYS A 47 8.33 -4.36 -2.63
N LYS A 48 7.87 -5.38 -1.89
CA LYS A 48 7.79 -6.74 -2.42
C LYS A 48 6.81 -6.83 -3.59
N ILE A 49 5.63 -6.23 -3.46
CA ILE A 49 4.63 -6.17 -4.54
C ILE A 49 5.20 -5.42 -5.76
N GLN A 50 5.87 -4.29 -5.56
CA GLN A 50 6.50 -3.51 -6.61
C GLN A 50 7.57 -4.33 -7.35
N SER A 51 8.43 -5.05 -6.63
CA SER A 51 9.45 -5.93 -7.22
C SER A 51 8.82 -7.03 -8.09
N MET A 52 7.75 -7.67 -7.60
CA MET A 52 7.01 -8.68 -8.36
C MET A 52 6.31 -8.06 -9.58
N ALA A 53 5.79 -6.83 -9.47
CA ALA A 53 5.15 -6.13 -10.58
C ALA A 53 6.15 -5.76 -11.68
N VAL A 54 7.31 -5.19 -11.33
CA VAL A 54 8.36 -4.82 -12.29
C VAL A 54 8.95 -6.05 -13.01
N SER A 55 9.06 -7.18 -12.30
CA SER A 55 9.52 -8.45 -12.88
C SER A 55 8.42 -9.23 -13.61
N ASN A 56 7.20 -8.68 -13.71
CA ASN A 56 6.03 -9.34 -14.29
C ASN A 56 5.77 -10.74 -13.70
N ASN A 57 6.03 -10.89 -12.40
CA ASN A 57 5.93 -12.15 -11.65
C ASN A 57 4.93 -12.00 -10.49
N LEU A 58 3.81 -11.32 -10.76
CA LEU A 58 2.74 -11.21 -9.78
C LEU A 58 2.05 -12.56 -9.57
N PRO A 59 1.67 -12.89 -8.33
CA PRO A 59 0.92 -14.11 -8.06
C PRO A 59 -0.43 -14.07 -8.79
N SER A 60 -1.06 -15.24 -8.92
CA SER A 60 -2.40 -15.33 -9.48
C SER A 60 -3.41 -14.57 -8.62
N LYS A 61 -4.51 -14.13 -9.23
CA LYS A 61 -5.48 -13.18 -8.65
C LYS A 61 -6.01 -13.65 -7.30
N GLU A 62 -6.27 -14.93 -7.15
CA GLU A 62 -6.75 -15.58 -5.94
C GLU A 62 -5.75 -15.49 -4.77
N HIS A 63 -4.47 -15.22 -5.01
CA HIS A 63 -3.42 -15.07 -4.00
C HIS A 63 -2.98 -13.61 -3.76
N ARG A 64 -3.54 -12.63 -4.48
CA ARG A 64 -3.19 -11.20 -4.34
C ARG A 64 -3.87 -10.54 -3.14
N TYR A 65 -3.46 -10.84 -1.92
CA TYR A 65 -3.96 -10.17 -0.71
C TYR A 65 -2.90 -9.23 -0.14
N THR A 66 -3.34 -8.22 0.63
CA THR A 66 -2.45 -7.35 1.38
C THR A 66 -2.80 -7.39 2.86
N ALA A 67 -1.80 -7.49 3.73
CA ALA A 67 -2.01 -7.50 5.18
C ALA A 67 -2.39 -6.11 5.70
N PHE A 68 -1.85 -5.05 5.08
CA PHE A 68 -2.10 -3.67 5.50
C PHE A 68 -3.57 -3.25 5.49
N THR A 69 -4.43 -3.89 4.68
CA THR A 69 -5.86 -3.51 4.61
C THR A 69 -6.58 -3.72 5.93
N TRP A 70 -6.28 -4.80 6.67
CA TRP A 70 -6.88 -5.09 7.98
C TRP A 70 -6.57 -4.00 9.01
N TYR A 71 -5.30 -3.61 9.10
CA TYR A 71 -4.84 -2.57 10.03
C TYR A 71 -5.48 -1.20 9.75
N ILE A 72 -5.64 -0.84 8.48
CA ILE A 72 -6.24 0.44 8.09
C ILE A 72 -7.72 0.45 8.47
N THR A 73 -8.46 -0.61 8.15
CA THR A 73 -9.89 -0.66 8.43
C THR A 73 -10.23 -0.71 9.92
N ASP A 74 -9.35 -1.28 10.73
CA ASP A 74 -9.58 -1.49 12.15
C ASP A 74 -9.08 -0.32 13.01
N SER A 75 -7.90 0.24 12.68
CA SER A 75 -7.17 1.08 13.63
C SER A 75 -6.90 2.51 13.15
N TRP A 76 -7.18 2.84 11.89
CA TRP A 76 -6.87 4.16 11.34
C TRP A 76 -8.08 5.10 11.38
N TYR A 77 -7.82 6.41 11.34
CA TYR A 77 -8.88 7.41 11.26
C TYR A 77 -9.71 7.20 9.99
N GLN A 78 -11.04 7.23 10.13
CA GLN A 78 -12.00 7.04 9.02
C GLN A 78 -11.76 7.99 7.83
N ASN A 79 -11.16 9.15 8.07
CA ASN A 79 -10.86 10.16 7.06
C ASN A 79 -9.38 10.21 6.63
N SER A 80 -8.57 9.23 7.03
CA SER A 80 -7.19 9.11 6.58
C SER A 80 -7.11 9.07 5.04
N GLN A 81 -6.45 10.06 4.46
CA GLN A 81 -6.22 10.11 3.02
C GLN A 81 -5.25 9.02 2.58
N LEU A 82 -4.21 8.75 3.39
CA LEU A 82 -3.26 7.69 3.12
C LEU A 82 -3.92 6.30 3.21
N GLY A 83 -4.77 6.09 4.22
CA GLY A 83 -5.55 4.86 4.37
C GLY A 83 -6.48 4.61 3.19
N LYS A 84 -7.19 5.65 2.71
CA LYS A 84 -8.03 5.55 1.51
C LYS A 84 -7.22 5.15 0.27
N LYS A 85 -6.09 5.81 0.01
CA LYS A 85 -5.18 5.47 -1.10
C LYS A 85 -4.70 4.02 -1.03
N LEU A 86 -4.32 3.55 0.16
CA LEU A 86 -3.88 2.18 0.40
C LEU A 86 -5.01 1.16 0.16
N CYS A 87 -6.22 1.42 0.65
CA CYS A 87 -7.37 0.57 0.38
C CYS A 87 -7.72 0.50 -1.11
N GLU A 88 -7.65 1.63 -1.83
CA GLU A 88 -7.85 1.67 -3.27
C GLU A 88 -6.76 0.89 -4.03
N LEU A 89 -5.51 1.02 -3.63
CA LEU A 89 -4.39 0.27 -4.18
C LEU A 89 -4.58 -1.24 -3.97
N ALA A 90 -5.01 -1.67 -2.79
CA ALA A 90 -5.30 -3.07 -2.51
C ALA A 90 -6.45 -3.62 -3.36
N ASP A 91 -7.52 -2.83 -3.56
CA ASP A 91 -8.63 -3.21 -4.43
C ASP A 91 -8.17 -3.33 -5.89
N LYS A 92 -7.33 -2.41 -6.36
CA LYS A 92 -6.71 -2.50 -7.70
C LYS A 92 -5.88 -3.76 -7.84
N TYR A 93 -4.98 -4.02 -6.89
CA TYR A 93 -4.11 -5.20 -6.88
C TYR A 93 -4.91 -6.52 -6.90
N LYS A 94 -5.95 -6.62 -6.07
CA LYS A 94 -6.76 -7.84 -5.95
C LYS A 94 -7.72 -8.04 -7.12
N ARG A 95 -8.40 -6.97 -7.56
CA ARG A 95 -9.61 -7.11 -8.39
C ARG A 95 -9.48 -6.55 -9.81
N LYS A 96 -8.73 -5.47 -10.00
CA LYS A 96 -8.74 -4.67 -11.24
C LYS A 96 -7.50 -4.85 -12.12
N LEU A 97 -6.41 -5.33 -11.54
CA LEU A 97 -5.17 -5.63 -12.23
C LEU A 97 -5.33 -6.93 -13.05
N GLU A 98 -5.18 -6.84 -14.36
CA GLU A 98 -5.21 -7.98 -15.29
C GLU A 98 -3.79 -8.46 -15.61
#